data_AF-A0A1B6II43-F1
#
_entry.id   AF-A0A1B6II43-F1
#
_cell.length_a   1.000
_cell.length_b   1.000
_cell.length_c   1.000
_cell.angle_alpha   90.00
_cell.angle_beta   90.00
_cell.angle_gamma   90.00
#
_symmetry.space_group_name_H-M   'P 1'
#
loop_
_entity.id
_entity.type
_entity.pdbx_description
1 polymer ?
#
loop_
_entity_poly.entity_id
_entity_poly.type
_entity_poly.pdbx_seq_one_letter_code
_entity_poly.pdbx_strand_id
1 'polypeptide(L)'
;LKKKRRLVEKEENTKAYAYRVAYTALPKKCAGESDTDYYLRFFGKYDSNWNDAKRNELYLRILIQYKGESVANYVKRIDYLFDNVYPQLDIRTKKLAINLLDHYYREKYARLEKETEEKWFTRVLTKKSGESPTNYKARVSCLQAILTDVKWGRVV
;
A
#
# COMPACT_ATOMS: atom_id res chain seq x y z
N LEU A 1 -29.38 9.26 33.68
CA LEU A 1 -28.31 9.64 32.72
C LEU A 1 -27.91 8.43 31.87
N LYS A 2 -28.55 8.22 30.71
CA LYS A 2 -28.24 7.11 29.79
C LYS A 2 -26.97 7.43 29.02
N LYS A 3 -25.86 6.77 29.36
CA LYS A 3 -24.58 6.83 28.64
C LYS A 3 -24.81 6.27 27.23
N LYS A 4 -24.81 7.13 26.20
CA LYS A 4 -24.87 6.72 24.78
C LYS A 4 -23.66 5.83 24.48
N ARG A 5 -23.90 4.52 24.33
CA ARG A 5 -23.01 3.62 23.57
C ARG A 5 -22.98 4.12 22.13
N ARG A 6 -21.99 4.93 21.79
CA ARG A 6 -21.60 5.22 20.40
C ARG A 6 -20.11 5.43 20.44
N LEU A 7 -19.34 4.45 19.93
CA LEU A 7 -17.99 4.61 19.36
C LEU A 7 -17.32 3.27 19.00
N VAL A 8 -17.90 2.11 19.31
CA VAL A 8 -17.31 0.81 18.90
C VAL A 8 -17.65 0.42 17.45
N GLU A 9 -18.70 1.02 16.86
CA GLU A 9 -19.22 0.68 15.54
C GLU A 9 -18.38 1.20 14.35
N LYS A 10 -17.29 1.95 14.60
CA LYS A 10 -16.49 2.61 13.55
C LYS A 10 -15.16 1.94 13.23
N GLU A 11 -14.51 1.27 14.18
CA GLU A 11 -13.24 0.55 13.92
C GLU A 11 -13.47 -0.87 13.41
N GLU A 12 -14.48 -1.55 13.93
CA GLU A 12 -14.86 -2.88 13.44
C GLU A 12 -15.44 -2.82 12.03
N ASN A 13 -16.12 -1.74 11.64
CA ASN A 13 -16.59 -1.56 10.27
C ASN A 13 -15.46 -1.27 9.27
N THR A 14 -14.40 -0.55 9.65
CA THR A 14 -13.21 -0.39 8.78
C THR A 14 -12.42 -1.69 8.71
N LYS A 15 -12.30 -2.45 9.80
CA LYS A 15 -11.70 -3.79 9.75
C LYS A 15 -12.56 -4.76 8.95
N ALA A 16 -13.88 -4.80 9.11
CA ALA A 16 -14.80 -5.68 8.38
C ALA A 16 -14.93 -5.30 6.89
N TYR A 17 -14.86 -4.01 6.54
CA TYR A 17 -14.77 -3.56 5.16
C TYR A 17 -13.39 -3.84 4.57
N ALA A 18 -12.31 -3.67 5.34
CA ALA A 18 -11.00 -4.18 4.98
C ALA A 18 -11.06 -5.72 4.82
N TYR A 19 -11.77 -6.47 5.65
CA TYR A 19 -11.99 -7.91 5.54
C TYR A 19 -12.98 -8.33 4.44
N ARG A 20 -13.50 -7.40 3.61
CA ARG A 20 -13.92 -7.77 2.25
C ARG A 20 -12.70 -8.14 1.35
N VAL A 21 -11.48 -8.12 1.91
CA VAL A 21 -10.29 -8.89 1.51
C VAL A 21 -10.62 -10.31 1.00
N ALA A 22 -9.93 -10.68 -0.09
CA ALA A 22 -9.61 -12.03 -0.56
C ALA A 22 -10.69 -12.97 -1.16
N TYR A 23 -11.99 -12.64 -1.20
CA TYR A 23 -12.94 -13.53 -1.92
C TYR A 23 -12.96 -13.30 -3.43
N THR A 24 -12.74 -12.06 -3.86
CA THR A 24 -12.80 -11.69 -5.28
C THR A 24 -11.42 -11.84 -5.90
N ALA A 25 -11.36 -12.52 -7.05
CA ALA A 25 -10.16 -12.54 -7.88
C ALA A 25 -10.11 -11.26 -8.73
N LEU A 26 -8.91 -10.83 -9.11
CA LEU A 26 -8.79 -9.83 -10.17
C LEU A 26 -9.36 -10.39 -11.48
N PRO A 27 -10.03 -9.56 -12.30
CA PRO A 27 -10.50 -10.00 -13.60
C PRO A 27 -9.33 -10.40 -14.49
N LYS A 28 -9.57 -11.28 -15.47
CA LYS A 28 -8.54 -11.56 -16.47
C LYS A 28 -8.30 -10.30 -17.31
N LYS A 29 -7.03 -10.06 -17.62
CA LYS A 29 -6.60 -9.04 -18.57
C LYS A 29 -7.05 -9.43 -19.98
N CYS A 30 -7.60 -8.47 -20.72
CA CYS A 30 -8.04 -8.72 -22.09
C CYS A 30 -6.83 -8.88 -23.03
N ALA A 31 -7.00 -9.64 -24.11
CA ALA A 31 -5.95 -9.77 -25.13
C ALA A 31 -5.61 -8.39 -25.73
N GLY A 32 -4.32 -8.05 -25.77
CA GLY A 32 -3.84 -6.75 -26.27
C GLY A 32 -4.05 -5.56 -25.34
N GLU A 33 -4.68 -5.72 -24.17
CA GLU A 33 -4.87 -4.63 -23.20
C GLU A 33 -3.51 -4.18 -22.63
N SER A 34 -3.32 -2.87 -22.40
CA SER A 34 -2.15 -2.40 -21.66
C SER A 34 -2.32 -2.68 -20.16
N ASP A 35 -1.23 -2.71 -19.39
CA ASP A 35 -1.33 -2.85 -17.93
C ASP A 35 -2.09 -1.65 -17.30
N THR A 36 -1.86 -0.44 -17.80
CA THR A 36 -2.58 0.77 -17.38
C THR A 36 -4.08 0.66 -17.64
N ASP A 37 -4.50 0.27 -18.84
CA ASP A 37 -5.93 0.17 -19.18
C ASP A 37 -6.61 -0.93 -18.35
N TYR A 38 -5.94 -2.06 -18.18
CA TYR A 38 -6.40 -3.15 -17.32
C TYR A 38 -6.68 -2.68 -15.89
N TYR A 39 -5.73 -1.97 -15.29
CA TYR A 39 -5.89 -1.46 -13.93
C TYR A 39 -6.90 -0.33 -13.84
N LEU A 40 -6.95 0.60 -14.80
CA LEU A 40 -7.97 1.67 -14.82
C LEU A 40 -9.38 1.11 -15.00
N ARG A 41 -9.55 0.04 -15.79
CA ARG A 41 -10.84 -0.64 -15.95
C ARG A 41 -11.32 -1.26 -14.65
N PHE A 42 -10.42 -1.82 -13.85
CA PHE A 42 -10.79 -2.45 -12.58
C PHE A 42 -10.90 -1.44 -11.43
N PHE A 43 -9.89 -0.62 -11.20
CA PHE A 43 -9.79 0.29 -10.07
C PHE A 43 -10.47 1.65 -10.31
N GLY A 44 -10.69 2.03 -11.56
CA GLY A 44 -11.31 3.30 -11.96
C GLY A 44 -10.30 4.42 -12.14
N LYS A 45 -10.70 5.52 -12.80
CA LYS A 45 -9.87 6.72 -12.91
C LYS A 45 -9.89 7.46 -11.58
N TYR A 46 -8.73 7.95 -11.15
CA TYR A 46 -8.65 8.88 -10.03
C TYR A 46 -9.26 10.23 -10.42
N ASP A 47 -9.94 10.86 -9.47
CA ASP A 47 -10.47 12.21 -9.61
C ASP A 47 -10.06 13.02 -8.37
N SER A 48 -9.42 14.16 -8.62
CA SER A 48 -8.91 15.05 -7.58
C SER A 48 -10.01 15.65 -6.70
N ASN A 49 -11.26 15.67 -7.16
CA ASN A 49 -12.41 16.19 -6.43
C ASN A 49 -13.05 15.15 -5.49
N TRP A 50 -12.53 13.92 -5.45
CA TRP A 50 -13.03 12.92 -4.51
C TRP A 50 -12.92 13.40 -3.06
N ASN A 51 -13.85 12.96 -2.22
CA ASN A 51 -13.73 13.12 -0.78
C ASN A 51 -12.81 12.05 -0.18
N ASP A 52 -12.49 12.18 1.10
CA ASP A 52 -11.62 11.22 1.79
C ASP A 52 -12.19 9.79 1.80
N ALA A 53 -13.51 9.63 1.88
CA ALA A 53 -14.13 8.30 1.88
C ALA A 53 -13.86 7.54 0.57
N LYS A 54 -14.05 8.19 -0.59
CA LYS A 54 -13.76 7.59 -1.90
C LYS A 54 -12.27 7.30 -2.09
N ARG A 55 -11.39 8.21 -1.64
CA ARG A 55 -9.93 7.95 -1.66
C ARG A 55 -9.56 6.75 -0.81
N ASN A 56 -10.09 6.67 0.40
CA ASN A 56 -9.82 5.57 1.32
C ASN A 56 -10.34 4.23 0.79
N GLU A 57 -11.49 4.22 0.10
CA GLU A 57 -11.98 3.02 -0.59
C GLU A 57 -11.00 2.56 -1.68
N LEU A 58 -10.51 3.47 -2.53
CA LEU A 58 -9.50 3.12 -3.53
C LEU A 58 -8.22 2.58 -2.87
N TYR A 59 -7.76 3.22 -1.79
CA TYR A 59 -6.59 2.79 -1.02
C TYR A 59 -6.72 1.36 -0.52
N LEU A 60 -7.87 1.02 0.06
CA LEU A 60 -8.16 -0.33 0.50
C LEU A 60 -8.09 -1.31 -0.67
N ARG A 61 -8.76 -1.01 -1.79
CA ARG A 61 -8.75 -1.89 -2.97
C ARG A 61 -7.35 -2.10 -3.54
N ILE A 62 -6.49 -1.07 -3.53
CA ILE A 62 -5.10 -1.19 -4.01
C ILE A 62 -4.30 -2.10 -3.08
N LEU A 63 -4.41 -1.91 -1.76
CA LEU A 63 -3.53 -2.53 -0.76
C LEU A 63 -3.96 -3.92 -0.29
N ILE A 64 -5.09 -4.45 -0.76
CA ILE A 64 -5.48 -5.84 -0.47
C ILE A 64 -4.81 -6.82 -1.44
N GLN A 65 -4.49 -8.01 -0.94
CA GLN A 65 -4.09 -9.16 -1.76
C GLN A 65 -5.34 -9.91 -2.24
N TYR A 66 -5.49 -10.07 -3.55
CA TYR A 66 -6.69 -10.68 -4.15
C TYR A 66 -6.62 -12.20 -4.14
N LYS A 67 -7.78 -12.85 -4.33
CA LYS A 67 -7.86 -14.32 -4.36
C LYS A 67 -6.95 -14.91 -5.44
N GLY A 68 -6.07 -15.83 -5.07
CA GLY A 68 -5.15 -16.50 -5.98
C GLY A 68 -3.95 -15.64 -6.43
N GLU A 69 -3.80 -14.43 -5.88
CA GLU A 69 -2.65 -13.59 -6.14
C GLU A 69 -1.46 -14.03 -5.29
N SER A 70 -0.34 -14.38 -5.91
CA SER A 70 0.91 -14.64 -5.20
C SER A 70 1.45 -13.34 -4.56
N VAL A 71 2.25 -13.47 -3.50
CA VAL A 71 2.90 -12.32 -2.85
C VAL A 71 3.70 -11.47 -3.85
N ALA A 72 4.46 -12.12 -4.74
CA ALA A 72 5.23 -11.42 -5.76
C ALA A 72 4.33 -10.61 -6.72
N ASN A 73 3.19 -11.17 -7.14
CA ASN A 73 2.24 -10.47 -8.01
C ASN A 73 1.52 -9.33 -7.27
N TYR A 74 1.18 -9.54 -6.00
CA TYR A 74 0.61 -8.52 -5.11
C TYR A 74 1.52 -7.29 -4.99
N VAL A 75 2.80 -7.49 -4.66
CA VAL A 75 3.78 -6.40 -4.56
C VAL A 75 3.98 -5.73 -5.92
N LYS A 76 4.17 -6.51 -6.99
CA LYS A 76 4.37 -6.00 -8.36
C LYS A 76 3.20 -5.15 -8.83
N ARG A 77 1.95 -5.56 -8.54
CA ARG A 77 0.75 -4.80 -8.88
C ARG A 77 0.72 -3.46 -8.14
N ILE A 78 0.95 -3.45 -6.84
CA ILE A 78 0.92 -2.21 -6.05
C ILE A 78 2.02 -1.25 -6.52
N ASP A 79 3.22 -1.74 -6.81
CA ASP A 79 4.31 -0.95 -7.37
C ASP A 79 3.90 -0.31 -8.70
N TYR A 80 3.34 -1.10 -9.62
CA TYR A 80 2.86 -0.59 -10.90
C TYR A 80 1.77 0.47 -10.72
N LEU A 81 0.80 0.23 -9.84
CA LEU A 81 -0.29 1.17 -9.56
C LEU A 81 0.22 2.50 -9.02
N PHE A 82 1.14 2.49 -8.07
CA PHE A 82 1.69 3.73 -7.50
C PHE A 82 2.65 4.46 -8.43
N ASP A 83 3.40 3.74 -9.26
CA ASP A 83 4.42 4.37 -10.09
C ASP A 83 3.85 4.81 -11.47
N ASN A 84 2.80 4.14 -11.99
CA ASN A 84 2.29 4.38 -13.35
C ASN A 84 0.82 4.80 -13.43
N VAL A 85 -0.05 4.27 -12.58
CA VAL A 85 -1.52 4.50 -12.70
C VAL A 85 -1.99 5.66 -11.82
N TYR A 86 -1.43 5.75 -10.62
CA TYR A 86 -1.83 6.71 -9.60
C TYR A 86 -0.63 7.39 -8.90
N PRO A 87 0.34 7.97 -9.64
CA PRO A 87 1.51 8.63 -9.06
C PRO A 87 1.16 9.78 -8.09
N GLN A 88 0.00 10.41 -8.28
CA GLN A 88 -0.54 11.49 -7.47
C GLN A 88 -1.07 11.06 -6.09
N LEU A 89 -1.25 9.76 -5.83
CA LEU A 89 -1.76 9.31 -4.52
C LEU A 89 -0.70 9.46 -3.43
N ASP A 90 -1.10 10.14 -2.37
CA ASP A 90 -0.27 10.49 -1.21
C ASP A 90 -0.30 9.46 -0.09
N ILE A 91 -1.00 8.34 -0.26
CA ILE A 91 -1.18 7.33 0.79
C ILE A 91 0.15 6.88 1.43
N ARG A 92 1.21 6.81 0.62
CA ARG A 92 2.57 6.41 1.03
C ARG A 92 3.19 7.31 2.11
N THR A 93 2.59 8.47 2.39
CA THR A 93 3.07 9.45 3.38
C THR A 93 2.02 9.74 4.46
N LYS A 94 0.85 9.09 4.43
CA LYS A 94 -0.25 9.32 5.38
C LYS A 94 -0.18 8.39 6.59
N LYS A 95 -0.15 8.98 7.79
CA LYS A 95 -0.10 8.25 9.08
C LYS A 95 -1.28 7.29 9.29
N LEU A 96 -2.49 7.68 8.86
CA LEU A 96 -3.69 6.81 8.94
C LEU A 96 -3.59 5.57 8.06
N ALA A 97 -2.72 5.58 7.04
CA ALA A 97 -2.53 4.47 6.13
C ALA A 97 -1.42 3.50 6.55
N ILE A 98 -0.72 3.78 7.66
CA ILE A 98 0.34 2.90 8.18
C ILE A 98 -0.18 1.46 8.33
N ASN A 99 -1.38 1.30 8.92
CA ASN A 99 -2.00 -0.01 9.09
C ASN A 99 -2.34 -0.70 7.76
N LEU A 100 -2.65 0.06 6.70
CA LEU A 100 -2.95 -0.49 5.37
C LEU A 100 -1.68 -0.83 4.60
N LEU A 101 -0.60 -0.07 4.84
CA LEU A 101 0.70 -0.25 4.19
C LEU A 101 1.56 -1.33 4.86
N ASP A 102 1.21 -1.76 6.08
CA ASP A 102 1.98 -2.73 6.86
C ASP A 102 2.23 -4.02 6.07
N HIS A 103 1.17 -4.69 5.60
CA HIS A 103 1.30 -5.91 4.78
C HIS A 103 2.14 -5.67 3.53
N TYR A 104 1.82 -4.64 2.75
CA TYR A 104 2.55 -4.30 1.53
C TYR A 104 4.05 -4.09 1.76
N TYR A 105 4.43 -3.28 2.75
CA TYR A 105 5.85 -2.99 2.98
C TYR A 105 6.60 -4.15 3.62
N ARG A 106 5.96 -4.97 4.46
CA ARG A 106 6.57 -6.20 4.99
C ARG A 106 6.88 -7.18 3.88
N GLU A 107 5.95 -7.39 2.95
CA GLU A 107 6.19 -8.29 1.81
C GLU A 107 7.22 -7.70 0.83
N LYS A 108 7.10 -6.41 0.49
CA LYS A 108 8.02 -5.75 -0.43
C LYS A 108 9.47 -5.73 0.07
N TYR A 109 9.65 -5.51 1.36
CA TYR A 109 10.95 -5.39 2.00
C TYR A 109 11.28 -6.60 2.86
N ALA A 110 10.64 -7.75 2.62
CA ALA A 110 11.08 -9.02 3.19
C ALA A 110 12.55 -9.26 2.83
N ARG A 111 13.31 -9.88 3.77
CA ARG A 111 14.70 -10.25 3.50
C ARG A 111 14.73 -11.34 2.44
N LEU A 112 15.59 -11.18 1.44
CA LEU A 112 15.83 -12.21 0.44
C LEU A 112 16.73 -13.31 1.03
N GLU A 113 16.69 -14.49 0.42
CA GLU A 113 17.57 -15.59 0.81
C GLU A 113 19.04 -15.15 0.71
N LYS A 114 19.80 -15.32 1.80
CA LYS A 114 21.22 -14.93 1.92
C LYS A 114 21.48 -13.42 1.77
N GLU A 115 20.46 -12.57 1.92
CA GLU A 115 20.65 -11.12 1.93
C GLU A 115 21.30 -10.67 3.24
N THR A 116 22.42 -9.95 3.14
CA THR A 116 23.07 -9.34 4.30
C THR A 116 22.26 -8.12 4.77
N GLU A 117 22.46 -7.71 6.01
CA GLU A 117 21.79 -6.52 6.55
C GLU A 117 22.10 -5.26 5.73
N GLU A 118 23.35 -5.10 5.29
CA GLU A 118 23.80 -3.96 4.48
C GLU A 118 23.10 -3.95 3.12
N LYS A 119 23.07 -5.10 2.42
CA LYS A 119 22.38 -5.22 1.12
C LYS A 119 20.89 -4.92 1.24
N TRP A 120 20.27 -5.41 2.31
CA TRP A 120 18.87 -5.12 2.62
C TRP A 120 18.66 -3.62 2.82
N PHE A 121 19.46 -2.97 3.67
CA PHE A 121 19.35 -1.52 3.89
C PHE A 121 19.59 -0.71 2.62
N THR A 122 20.60 -1.08 1.82
CA THR A 122 20.83 -0.46 0.50
C THR A 122 19.57 -0.55 -0.34
N ARG A 123 18.93 -1.72 -0.47
CA ARG A 123 17.71 -1.89 -1.27
C ARG A 123 16.53 -1.09 -0.73
N VAL A 124 16.32 -1.07 0.58
CA VAL A 124 15.19 -0.41 1.25
C VAL A 124 15.30 1.11 1.22
N LEU A 125 16.51 1.63 1.48
CA LEU A 125 16.82 3.05 1.57
C LEU A 125 17.31 3.65 0.25
N THR A 126 17.42 2.87 -0.81
CA THR A 126 17.64 3.45 -2.14
C THR A 126 16.51 4.41 -2.48
N LYS A 127 16.88 5.64 -2.82
CA LYS A 127 15.96 6.65 -3.30
C LYS A 127 15.42 6.24 -4.67
N LYS A 128 14.10 6.27 -4.86
CA LYS A 128 13.52 5.96 -6.16
C LYS A 128 13.87 7.04 -7.20
N SER A 129 13.96 6.66 -8.47
CA SER A 129 14.12 7.62 -9.57
C SER A 129 12.97 8.62 -9.56
N GLY A 130 13.27 9.92 -9.67
CA GLY A 130 12.28 10.99 -9.61
C GLY A 130 11.68 11.28 -8.22
N GLU A 131 12.07 10.57 -7.17
CA GLU A 131 11.59 10.82 -5.81
C GLU A 131 12.13 12.16 -5.29
N SER A 132 11.26 13.03 -4.77
CA SER A 132 11.72 14.26 -4.12
C SER A 132 12.33 13.95 -2.74
N PRO A 133 13.24 14.79 -2.21
CA PRO A 133 13.78 14.61 -0.85
C PRO A 133 12.69 14.52 0.22
N THR A 134 11.61 15.28 0.08
CA THR A 134 10.45 15.25 1.00
C THR A 134 9.73 13.91 0.94
N ASN A 135 9.46 13.39 -0.26
CA ASN A 135 8.78 12.10 -0.44
C ASN A 135 9.64 10.94 0.06
N TYR A 136 10.96 11.00 -0.19
CA TYR A 136 11.92 10.03 0.34
C TYR A 136 11.87 9.97 1.87
N LYS A 137 12.00 11.14 2.54
CA LYS A 137 11.93 11.22 4.01
C LYS A 137 10.61 10.65 4.54
N ALA A 138 9.48 11.04 3.94
CA ALA A 138 8.18 10.58 4.37
C ALA A 138 8.00 9.05 4.20
N ARG A 139 8.50 8.47 3.09
CA ARG A 139 8.51 7.02 2.89
C ARG A 139 9.37 6.32 3.94
N VAL A 140 10.59 6.79 4.20
CA VAL A 140 11.47 6.20 5.22
C VAL A 140 10.83 6.27 6.60
N SER A 141 10.21 7.39 6.95
CA SER A 141 9.45 7.50 8.22
C SER A 141 8.29 6.50 8.30
N CYS A 142 7.57 6.24 7.21
CA CYS A 142 6.55 5.20 7.17
C CYS A 142 7.16 3.80 7.37
N LEU A 143 8.29 3.52 6.74
CA LEU A 143 8.99 2.24 6.92
C LEU A 143 9.47 2.05 8.36
N GLN A 144 10.02 3.09 8.98
CA GLN A 144 10.44 3.06 10.38
C GLN A 144 9.27 2.81 11.34
N ALA A 145 8.10 3.36 11.05
CA ALA A 145 6.89 3.15 11.84
C ALA A 145 6.28 1.74 11.66
N ILE A 146 6.50 1.11 10.51
CA ILE A 146 5.94 -0.20 10.15
C ILE A 146 6.87 -1.34 10.56
N LEU A 147 8.14 -1.27 10.14
CA LEU A 147 9.15 -2.31 10.39
C LEU A 147 9.83 -2.00 11.73
N THR A 148 9.06 -2.09 12.81
CA THR A 148 9.51 -1.81 14.18
C THR A 148 10.52 -2.83 14.70
N ASP A 149 10.62 -3.98 14.06
CA ASP A 149 11.60 -5.04 14.32
C ASP A 149 12.99 -4.75 13.75
N VAL A 150 13.14 -3.70 12.92
CA VAL A 150 14.42 -3.30 12.30
C VAL A 150 15.17 -2.29 13.16
N LYS A 151 16.49 -2.49 13.33
CA LYS A 151 17.39 -1.56 14.04
C LYS A 151 17.84 -0.41 13.14
N TRP A 152 17.00 0.60 12.99
CA TRP A 152 17.23 1.75 12.09
C TRP A 152 18.44 2.64 12.45
N GLY A 153 18.87 2.64 13.72
CA GLY A 153 19.97 3.49 14.20
C GLY A 153 21.37 3.12 13.70
N ARG A 154 21.51 2.08 12.88
CA ARG A 154 22.80 1.69 12.26
C ARG A 154 23.08 2.37 10.92
N VAL A 155 22.16 3.20 10.42
CA VAL A 155 22.20 3.76 9.05
C VAL A 155 22.01 5.29 9.03
N VAL A 156 22.31 5.96 10.14
CA VAL A 156 22.32 7.43 10.23
C VAL A 156 23.75 7.93 10.32
#